data_AF-A0A8K0J4K7-F1
#
_entry.id   AF-A0A8K0J4K7-F1
#
_cell.length_a   1.000
_cell.length_b   1.000
_cell.length_c   1.000
_cell.angle_alpha   90.00
_cell.angle_beta   90.00
_cell.angle_gamma   90.00
#
_symmetry.space_group_name_H-M   'P 1'
#
loop_
_entity.id
_entity.type
_entity.pdbx_description
1 polymer ?
#
loop_
_entity_poly.entity_id
_entity_poly.type
_entity_poly.pdbx_seq_one_letter_code
_entity_poly.pdbx_strand_id
1 'polypeptide(L)'
;MRPERDMDKIARGWTIAMAYSEKRLKRLRDWQDHELQTAAWRGGLVLETVCLFVHACVKHGQYQVPHEFWRVLHAEYGIVVYPSALTEDINVQGLGVEVTYTDAYCGHVDG
;
A
#
# COMPACT_ATOMS: atom_id res chain seq x y z
N MET A 1 0.54 19.95 -12.15
CA MET A 1 1.08 19.68 -10.79
C MET A 1 2.45 19.06 -10.99
N ARG A 2 3.52 19.51 -10.30
CA ARG A 2 4.86 18.90 -10.45
C ARG A 2 5.08 17.94 -9.28
N PRO A 3 5.30 16.63 -9.50
CA PRO A 3 5.46 15.63 -8.44
C PRO A 3 6.53 16.01 -7.40
N GLU A 4 7.60 16.66 -7.86
CA GLU A 4 8.72 17.15 -7.06
C GLU A 4 8.31 18.15 -5.95
N ARG A 5 7.20 18.88 -6.12
CA ARG A 5 6.70 19.85 -5.13
C ARG A 5 5.88 19.22 -4.01
N ASP A 6 5.49 17.95 -4.15
CA ASP A 6 4.63 17.26 -3.19
C ASP A 6 5.36 16.12 -2.46
N MET A 7 6.69 16.04 -2.56
CA MET A 7 7.51 15.02 -1.87
C MET A 7 7.23 14.95 -0.37
N ASP A 8 7.09 16.10 0.30
CA ASP A 8 6.75 16.14 1.72
C ASP A 8 5.34 15.59 2.01
N LYS A 9 4.39 15.78 1.09
CA LYS A 9 3.03 15.25 1.24
C LYS A 9 3.00 13.76 0.97
N ILE A 10 3.73 13.29 -0.04
CA ILE A 10 3.92 11.87 -0.35
C ILE A 10 4.56 11.18 0.85
N ALA A 11 5.65 11.73 1.40
CA ALA A 11 6.32 11.18 2.58
C ALA A 11 5.38 11.11 3.79
N ARG A 12 4.61 12.18 4.05
CA ARG A 12 3.60 12.16 5.13
C ARG A 12 2.51 11.11 4.90
N GLY A 13 1.96 11.04 3.69
CA GLY A 13 0.92 10.06 3.36
C GLY A 13 1.43 8.63 3.45
N TRP A 14 2.64 8.38 2.99
CA TRP A 14 3.31 7.08 3.11
C TRP A 14 3.50 6.67 4.57
N THR A 15 4.04 7.56 5.41
CA THR A 15 4.23 7.29 6.85
C THR A 15 2.91 6.97 7.54
N ILE A 16 1.83 7.71 7.22
CA ILE A 16 0.51 7.44 7.76
C ILE A 16 0.00 6.07 7.27
N ALA A 17 0.07 5.79 5.96
CA ALA A 17 -0.34 4.52 5.39
C ALA A 17 0.41 3.33 6.02
N MET A 18 1.72 3.47 6.23
CA MET A 18 2.55 2.43 6.86
C MET A 18 2.09 2.17 8.29
N ALA A 19 1.92 3.22 9.10
CA ALA A 19 1.46 3.08 10.49
C ALA A 19 0.07 2.42 10.60
N TYR A 20 -0.84 2.71 9.68
CA TYR A 20 -2.15 2.04 9.62
C TYR A 20 -2.06 0.59 9.15
N SER A 21 -1.18 0.30 8.19
CA SER A 21 -0.94 -1.04 7.67
C SER A 21 -0.34 -1.95 8.74
N GLU A 22 0.66 -1.46 9.49
CA GLU A 22 1.22 -2.17 10.64
C GLU A 22 0.16 -2.53 11.68
N LYS A 23 -0.65 -1.53 12.10
CA LYS A 23 -1.72 -1.73 13.09
C LYS A 23 -2.77 -2.71 12.61
N ARG A 24 -3.13 -2.68 11.31
CA ARG A 24 -4.11 -3.59 10.72
C ARG A 24 -3.55 -5.01 10.66
N LEU A 25 -2.34 -5.21 10.13
CA LEU A 25 -1.73 -6.54 10.04
C LEU A 25 -1.56 -7.18 11.41
N LYS A 26 -1.07 -6.42 12.40
CA LYS A 26 -1.00 -6.88 13.80
C LYS A 26 -2.34 -7.36 14.33
N ARG A 27 -3.40 -6.57 14.13
CA ARG A 27 -4.75 -6.94 14.59
C ARG A 27 -5.30 -8.17 13.86
N LEU A 28 -5.19 -8.22 12.54
CA LEU A 28 -5.78 -9.29 11.71
C LEU A 28 -5.09 -10.64 11.88
N ARG A 29 -3.78 -10.63 12.17
CA ARG A 29 -2.97 -11.85 12.28
C ARG A 29 -2.58 -12.18 13.71
N ASP A 30 -3.02 -11.37 14.68
CA ASP A 30 -2.60 -11.43 16.09
C ASP A 30 -1.07 -11.42 16.28
N TRP A 31 -0.37 -10.69 15.41
CA TRP A 31 1.09 -10.70 15.35
C TRP A 31 1.76 -9.90 16.48
N GLN A 32 2.87 -10.45 16.95
CA GLN A 32 3.83 -9.78 17.81
C GLN A 32 4.86 -8.96 16.98
N ASP A 33 5.64 -8.11 17.64
CA ASP A 33 6.57 -7.18 16.97
C ASP A 33 7.61 -7.87 16.05
N HIS A 34 8.07 -9.06 16.41
CA HIS A 34 9.04 -9.82 15.62
C HIS A 34 8.44 -10.42 14.33
N GLU A 35 7.15 -10.76 14.34
CA GLU A 35 6.43 -11.24 13.17
C GLU A 35 6.17 -10.09 12.20
N LEU A 36 5.87 -8.90 12.72
CA LEU A 36 5.77 -7.69 11.92
C LEU A 36 7.11 -7.33 11.26
N GLN A 37 8.23 -7.43 11.98
CA GLN A 37 9.56 -7.24 11.38
C GLN A 37 9.85 -8.25 10.27
N THR A 38 9.43 -9.50 10.45
CA THR A 38 9.55 -10.54 9.41
C THR A 38 8.69 -10.21 8.19
N ALA A 39 7.47 -9.74 8.38
CA ALA A 39 6.59 -9.30 7.30
C ALA A 39 7.13 -8.06 6.58
N ALA A 40 7.76 -7.13 7.29
CA ALA A 40 8.45 -5.99 6.70
C ALA A 40 9.65 -6.44 5.86
N TRP A 41 10.47 -7.36 6.38
CA TRP A 41 11.60 -7.92 5.65
C TRP A 41 11.17 -8.63 4.36
N ARG A 42 10.06 -9.37 4.42
CA ARG A 42 9.51 -10.10 3.26
C ARG A 42 8.70 -9.21 2.31
N GLY A 43 8.64 -7.90 2.53
CA GLY A 43 7.89 -6.98 1.69
C GLY A 43 6.37 -6.97 1.93
N GLY A 44 5.82 -7.87 2.76
CA GLY A 44 4.38 -7.95 3.03
C GLY A 44 3.80 -6.68 3.69
N LEU A 45 4.54 -6.05 4.61
CA LEU A 45 4.12 -4.74 5.16
C LEU A 45 4.16 -3.64 4.09
N VAL A 46 5.16 -3.67 3.21
CA VAL A 46 5.31 -2.69 2.12
C VAL A 46 4.17 -2.87 1.12
N LEU A 47 3.83 -4.10 0.75
CA LEU A 47 2.70 -4.42 -0.12
C LEU A 47 1.38 -3.91 0.45
N GLU A 48 1.10 -4.18 1.72
CA GLU A 48 -0.09 -3.66 2.41
C GLU A 48 -0.11 -2.12 2.40
N THR A 49 1.04 -1.51 2.66
CA THR A 49 1.21 -0.05 2.68
C THR A 49 0.97 0.56 1.30
N VAL A 50 1.49 -0.05 0.24
CA VAL A 50 1.29 0.39 -1.15
C VAL A 50 -0.20 0.38 -1.49
N CYS A 51 -0.91 -0.69 -1.15
CA CYS A 51 -2.34 -0.81 -1.42
C CYS A 51 -3.15 0.30 -0.72
N LEU A 52 -2.90 0.53 0.59
CA LEU A 52 -3.55 1.61 1.32
C LEU A 52 -3.18 2.99 0.77
N PHE A 53 -1.90 3.23 0.49
CA PHE A 53 -1.41 4.51 -0.02
C PHE A 53 -2.00 4.84 -1.38
N VAL A 54 -2.04 3.86 -2.29
CA VAL A 54 -2.69 3.98 -3.60
C VAL A 54 -4.16 4.32 -3.41
N HIS A 55 -4.87 3.59 -2.55
CA HIS A 55 -6.29 3.81 -2.30
C HIS A 55 -6.58 5.22 -1.77
N ALA A 56 -5.96 5.59 -0.65
CA ALA A 56 -6.32 6.78 0.11
C ALA A 56 -5.79 8.07 -0.53
N CYS A 57 -4.65 8.01 -1.23
CA CYS A 57 -3.96 9.21 -1.67
C CYS A 57 -3.86 9.32 -3.19
N VAL A 58 -3.51 8.23 -3.88
CA VAL A 58 -3.22 8.29 -5.33
C VAL A 58 -4.50 8.21 -6.16
N LYS A 59 -5.35 7.20 -5.94
CA LYS A 59 -6.61 6.99 -6.67
C LYS A 59 -7.54 8.20 -6.56
N HIS A 60 -7.60 8.84 -5.39
CA HIS A 60 -8.39 10.05 -5.15
C HIS A 60 -7.71 11.35 -5.61
N GLY A 61 -6.54 11.27 -6.25
CA GLY A 61 -5.86 12.42 -6.86
C GLY A 61 -5.31 13.44 -5.86
N GLN A 62 -5.08 13.06 -4.59
CA GLN A 62 -4.51 13.97 -3.59
C GLN A 62 -3.11 14.45 -3.99
N TYR A 63 -2.34 13.59 -4.68
CA TYR A 63 -1.09 13.95 -5.34
C TYR A 63 -0.68 12.89 -6.37
N GLN A 64 0.20 13.28 -7.30
CA GLN A 64 0.81 12.38 -8.28
C GLN A 64 2.16 11.89 -7.77
N VAL A 65 2.36 10.58 -7.84
CA VAL A 65 3.59 9.94 -7.37
C VAL A 65 4.63 9.93 -8.51
N PRO A 66 5.91 10.27 -8.25
CA PRO A 66 6.96 10.17 -9.25
C PRO A 66 7.11 8.76 -9.81
N HIS A 67 7.50 8.63 -11.08
CA HIS A 67 7.73 7.32 -11.71
C HIS A 67 8.80 6.49 -10.97
N GLU A 68 9.80 7.15 -10.38
CA GLU A 68 10.87 6.51 -9.62
C GLU A 68 10.35 5.71 -8.42
N PHE A 69 9.24 6.14 -7.81
CA PHE A 69 8.62 5.42 -6.70
C PHE A 69 8.21 3.99 -7.10
N TRP A 70 7.54 3.84 -8.24
CA TRP A 70 7.11 2.54 -8.74
C TRP A 70 8.30 1.66 -9.12
N ARG A 71 9.37 2.26 -9.66
CA ARG A 71 10.61 1.53 -9.98
C ARG A 71 11.27 0.95 -8.74
N VAL A 72 11.35 1.72 -7.65
CA VAL A 72 11.91 1.25 -6.38
C VAL A 72 11.08 0.11 -5.80
N LEU A 73 9.75 0.22 -5.82
CA LEU A 73 8.87 -0.86 -5.35
C LEU A 73 9.11 -2.18 -6.09
N HIS A 74 9.21 -2.12 -7.41
CA HIS A 74 9.50 -3.31 -8.22
C HIS A 74 10.92 -3.84 -7.97
N ALA A 75 11.93 -2.98 -7.93
CA ALA A 75 13.33 -3.41 -7.80
C ALA A 75 13.66 -4.01 -6.42
N GLU A 76 13.13 -3.41 -5.34
CA GLU A 76 13.48 -3.79 -3.97
C GLU A 76 12.53 -4.86 -3.39
N TYR A 77 11.27 -4.85 -3.83
CA TYR A 77 10.22 -5.68 -3.22
C TYR A 77 9.48 -6.56 -4.23
N GLY A 78 9.77 -6.47 -5.53
CA GLY A 78 9.04 -7.21 -6.57
C GLY A 78 7.61 -6.72 -6.80
N ILE A 79 7.21 -5.60 -6.17
CA ILE A 79 5.82 -5.13 -6.18
C ILE A 79 5.50 -4.42 -7.49
N VAL A 80 4.44 -4.86 -8.16
CA VAL A 80 3.89 -4.27 -9.39
C VAL A 80 2.49 -3.75 -9.14
N VAL A 81 2.28 -2.45 -9.35
CA VAL A 81 0.95 -1.82 -9.28
C VAL A 81 0.39 -1.65 -10.68
N TYR A 82 -0.69 -2.36 -11.00
CA TYR A 82 -1.33 -2.25 -12.31
C TYR A 82 -2.11 -0.93 -12.42
N PRO A 83 -2.25 -0.34 -13.62
CA PRO A 83 -3.03 0.89 -13.82
C PRO A 83 -4.47 0.79 -13.31
N SER A 84 -5.07 -0.41 -13.33
CA SER A 84 -6.41 -0.68 -12.79
C SER A 84 -6.53 -0.33 -11.30
N ALA A 85 -5.45 -0.43 -10.52
CA ALA A 85 -5.42 -0.02 -9.11
C ALA A 85 -5.74 1.48 -8.91
N LEU A 86 -5.54 2.29 -9.95
CA LEU A 86 -5.74 3.74 -9.94
C LEU A 86 -7.12 4.17 -10.44
N THR A 87 -7.85 3.27 -11.09
CA THR A 87 -9.09 3.63 -11.82
C THR A 87 -10.28 2.77 -11.45
N GLU A 88 -10.06 1.49 -11.17
CA GLU A 88 -11.13 0.53 -10.89
C GLU A 88 -11.44 0.46 -9.39
N ASP A 89 -12.68 0.12 -9.07
CA ASP A 89 -13.09 -0.13 -7.69
C ASP A 89 -12.53 -1.45 -7.19
N ILE A 90 -12.04 -1.41 -5.95
CA ILE A 90 -11.45 -2.58 -5.32
C ILE A 90 -12.53 -3.52 -4.83
N ASN A 91 -12.28 -4.81 -4.99
CA ASN A 91 -13.23 -5.83 -4.61
C ASN A 91 -13.16 -6.09 -3.10
N VAL A 92 -14.07 -5.46 -2.35
CA VAL A 92 -14.31 -5.77 -0.94
C VAL A 92 -15.42 -6.83 -0.85
N GLN A 93 -15.20 -7.99 -1.46
CA GLN A 93 -16.11 -9.12 -1.33
C GLN A 93 -16.08 -9.62 0.13
N GLY A 94 -17.04 -9.15 0.92
CA GLY A 94 -17.19 -9.54 2.33
C GLY A 94 -17.61 -8.40 3.23
N LEU A 95 -18.87 -7.94 3.10
CA LEU A 95 -19.53 -7.14 4.13
C LEU A 95 -19.56 -7.95 5.44
N GLY A 96 -18.54 -7.79 6.29
CA GLY A 96 -18.47 -8.41 7.62
C GLY A 96 -17.16 -9.11 7.99
N VAL A 97 -16.20 -9.28 7.07
CA VAL A 97 -14.88 -9.86 7.38
C VAL A 97 -13.81 -8.78 7.24
N GLU A 98 -13.03 -8.58 8.30
CA GLU A 98 -11.90 -7.66 8.25
C GLU A 98 -10.77 -8.30 7.41
N VAL A 99 -10.52 -7.76 6.22
CA VAL A 99 -9.49 -8.24 5.28
C VAL A 99 -8.31 -7.27 5.19
N THR A 100 -7.17 -7.74 4.68
CA THR A 100 -6.02 -6.87 4.39
C THR A 100 -6.29 -6.04 3.13
N TYR A 101 -5.61 -4.90 2.97
CA TYR A 101 -5.67 -4.15 1.72
C TYR A 101 -5.08 -4.93 0.56
N THR A 102 -4.06 -5.74 0.83
CA THR A 102 -3.48 -6.66 -0.16
C THR A 102 -4.55 -7.60 -0.72
N ASP A 103 -5.38 -8.19 0.15
CA ASP A 103 -6.48 -9.06 -0.28
C ASP A 103 -7.51 -8.29 -1.12
N ALA A 104 -7.85 -7.05 -0.72
CA ALA A 104 -8.82 -6.21 -1.44
C ALA A 104 -8.29 -5.73 -2.81
N TYR A 105 -6.97 -5.63 -2.96
CA TYR A 105 -6.27 -5.25 -4.19
C TYR A 105 -5.85 -6.47 -5.03
N CYS A 106 -6.33 -7.67 -4.70
CA CYS A 106 -6.04 -8.87 -5.48
C CYS A 106 -6.38 -8.66 -6.97
N GLY A 107 -5.41 -8.87 -7.85
CA GLY A 107 -5.52 -8.62 -9.30
C GLY A 107 -5.22 -7.18 -9.76
N HIS A 108 -5.03 -6.25 -8.83
CA HIS A 108 -4.63 -4.86 -9.08
C HIS A 108 -3.20 -4.57 -8.64
N VAL A 109 -2.66 -5.37 -7.73
CA VAL A 109 -1.26 -5.34 -7.30
C VAL A 109 -0.73 -6.77 -7.24
N ASP A 110 0.53 -6.96 -7.64
CA ASP A 110 1.27 -8.22 -7.56
C ASP A 110 2.55 -7.99 -6.73
N GLY A 111 2.99 -8.97 -5.93
CA GLY A 111 4.12 -8.82 -5.00
C GLY A 111 4.54 -10.11 -4.32
#